data_AF-A0A6N8ZY32-F1
#
_entry.id   AF-A0A6N8ZY32-F1
#
_cell.length_a   1.000
_cell.length_b   1.000
_cell.length_c   1.000
_cell.angle_alpha   90.00
_cell.angle_beta   90.00
_cell.angle_gamma   90.00
#
_symmetry.space_group_name_H-M   'P 1'
#
loop_
_entity.id
_entity.type
_entity.pdbx_description
1 polymer ?
#
loop_
_entity_poly.entity_id
_entity_poly.type
_entity_poly.pdbx_seq_one_letter_code
_entity_poly.pdbx_strand_id
1 'polypeptide(L)'
;MDQEKLTPELEAVYVISVAATLSGMHPQTLRIYERRGLIEPYRTPGGTRRYSAADLERLSLIQELTGQGINIEGVKRIMELEAENRELHDETRRLRRRLKVAQEAAITATEALERTRRRLRRGEILVRSDVLRFPDNI
;
A
#
# COMPACT_ATOMS: atom_id res chain seq x y z
N MET A 1 8.27 5.43 -8.76
CA MET A 1 9.01 4.15 -8.85
C MET A 1 7.94 3.09 -8.83
N ASP A 2 7.38 2.86 -10.00
CA ASP A 2 6.26 1.95 -10.21
C ASP A 2 6.77 0.55 -9.91
N GLN A 3 6.29 -0.05 -8.82
CA GLN A 3 6.40 -1.48 -8.70
C GLN A 3 5.57 -2.05 -9.84
N GLU A 4 6.28 -2.60 -10.81
CA GLU A 4 5.79 -3.49 -11.85
C GLU A 4 4.93 -4.57 -11.16
N LYS A 5 3.63 -4.28 -11.03
CA LYS A 5 2.67 -5.26 -10.52
C LYS A 5 2.67 -6.38 -11.53
N LEU A 6 3.31 -7.49 -11.16
CA LEU A 6 3.29 -8.71 -11.93
C LEU A 6 1.82 -9.04 -12.21
N THR A 7 1.47 -9.35 -13.46
CA THR A 7 0.07 -9.62 -13.79
C THR A 7 -0.40 -10.85 -13.02
N PRO A 8 -1.70 -10.94 -12.64
CA PRO A 8 -2.23 -12.11 -11.92
C PRO A 8 -1.93 -13.45 -12.62
N GLU A 9 -1.77 -13.40 -13.94
CA GLU A 9 -1.34 -14.51 -14.80
C GLU A 9 0.04 -15.07 -14.46
N LEU A 10 0.99 -14.20 -14.12
CA LEU A 10 2.38 -14.57 -13.84
C LEU A 10 2.56 -15.09 -12.42
N GLU A 11 1.71 -14.66 -11.48
CA GLU A 11 1.73 -15.15 -10.09
C GLU A 11 0.99 -16.47 -9.93
N ALA A 12 -0.06 -16.70 -10.72
CA ALA A 12 -0.87 -17.90 -10.68
C ALA A 12 -0.26 -19.03 -11.53
N VAL A 13 0.67 -19.78 -10.93
CA VAL A 13 1.42 -20.84 -11.62
C VAL A 13 0.95 -22.26 -11.28
N TYR A 14 0.32 -22.46 -10.11
CA TYR A 14 0.00 -23.79 -9.60
C TYR A 14 -1.33 -24.32 -10.16
N VAL A 15 -1.33 -25.54 -10.70
CA VAL A 15 -2.58 -26.24 -11.05
C VAL A 15 -3.25 -26.80 -9.79
N ILE A 16 -4.54 -27.14 -9.88
CA ILE A 16 -5.32 -27.59 -8.71
C ILE A 16 -4.72 -28.80 -7.99
N SER A 17 -4.09 -29.74 -8.72
CA SER A 17 -3.45 -30.91 -8.10
C SER A 17 -2.26 -30.49 -7.25
N VAL A 18 -1.40 -29.61 -7.77
CA VAL A 18 -0.24 -29.08 -7.04
C VAL A 18 -0.69 -28.23 -5.86
N ALA A 19 -1.68 -27.35 -6.05
CA ALA A 19 -2.21 -26.54 -4.97
C ALA A 19 -2.79 -27.40 -3.83
N ALA A 20 -3.56 -28.44 -4.17
CA ALA A 20 -4.10 -29.40 -3.22
C ALA A 20 -3.01 -30.14 -2.43
N THR A 21 -1.93 -30.56 -3.10
CA THR A 21 -0.78 -31.19 -2.44
C THR A 21 -0.08 -30.21 -1.50
N LEU A 22 0.21 -28.99 -1.96
CA LEU A 22 0.91 -27.97 -1.16
C LEU A 22 0.10 -27.51 0.04
N SER A 23 -1.23 -27.43 -0.10
CA SER A 23 -2.12 -27.05 1.00
C SER A 23 -2.56 -28.24 1.86
N GLY A 24 -2.13 -29.47 1.56
CA GLY A 24 -2.56 -30.66 2.30
C GLY A 24 -4.08 -30.92 2.27
N MET A 25 -4.75 -30.51 1.19
CA MET A 25 -6.21 -30.60 1.05
C MET A 25 -6.62 -31.47 -0.13
N HIS A 26 -7.86 -31.96 -0.12
CA HIS A 26 -8.43 -32.62 -1.28
C HIS A 26 -8.81 -31.59 -2.37
N PRO A 27 -8.60 -31.85 -3.68
CA PRO A 27 -8.99 -30.93 -4.76
C PRO A 27 -10.47 -30.51 -4.74
N GLN A 28 -11.36 -31.39 -4.26
CA GLN A 28 -12.78 -31.06 -4.10
C GLN A 28 -13.01 -29.98 -3.03
N THR A 29 -12.20 -29.95 -1.98
CA THR A 29 -12.24 -28.92 -0.93
C THR A 29 -11.90 -27.55 -1.50
N LEU A 30 -10.84 -27.45 -2.31
CA LEU A 30 -10.46 -26.23 -3.02
C LEU A 30 -11.62 -25.72 -3.90
N ARG A 31 -12.31 -26.62 -4.61
CA ARG A 31 -13.48 -26.26 -5.43
C ARG A 31 -14.67 -25.80 -4.57
N ILE A 32 -14.84 -26.34 -3.36
CA ILE A 32 -15.88 -25.89 -2.43
C ILE A 32 -15.56 -24.47 -1.97
N TYR A 33 -14.31 -24.21 -1.57
CA TYR A 33 -13.88 -22.88 -1.14
C TYR A 33 -14.02 -21.84 -2.26
N GLU A 34 -13.63 -22.17 -3.48
CA GLU A 34 -13.85 -21.31 -4.65
C GLU A 34 -15.35 -21.01 -4.85
N ARG A 35 -16.22 -22.03 -4.85
CA ARG A 35 -17.68 -21.83 -5.00
C ARG A 35 -18.30 -20.99 -3.88
N ARG A 36 -17.71 -21.03 -2.68
CA ARG A 36 -18.12 -20.22 -1.53
C ARG A 36 -17.50 -18.82 -1.55
N GLY A 37 -16.70 -18.49 -2.56
CA GLY A 37 -16.04 -17.19 -2.69
C GLY A 37 -14.92 -16.97 -1.66
N LEU A 38 -14.39 -18.04 -1.06
CA LEU A 38 -13.27 -17.94 -0.13
C LEU A 38 -11.93 -17.74 -0.84
N ILE A 39 -11.81 -18.20 -2.09
CA ILE A 39 -10.63 -18.07 -2.94
C ILE A 39 -11.09 -17.79 -4.36
N GLU A 40 -10.30 -17.06 -5.13
CA GLU A 40 -10.61 -16.73 -6.52
C GLU A 40 -9.36 -16.95 -7.40
N PRO A 41 -9.06 -18.22 -7.75
CA PRO A 41 -7.89 -18.52 -8.56
C PRO A 41 -8.03 -17.94 -9.96
N TYR A 42 -6.92 -17.51 -10.54
CA TYR A 42 -6.87 -17.08 -11.93
C TYR A 42 -7.35 -18.19 -12.87
N ARG A 43 -8.12 -17.81 -13.90
CA ARG A 43 -8.48 -18.73 -14.98
C ARG A 43 -7.72 -18.36 -16.24
N THR A 44 -6.93 -19.31 -16.72
CA THR A 44 -6.30 -19.21 -18.05
C THR A 44 -7.35 -19.05 -19.15
N PRO A 45 -6.99 -18.55 -20.35
CA PRO A 45 -7.90 -18.47 -21.50
C PRO A 45 -8.54 -19.82 -21.86
N GLY A 46 -7.84 -20.93 -21.62
CA GLY A 46 -8.37 -22.30 -21.77
C GLY A 46 -9.28 -22.79 -20.62
N GLY A 47 -9.68 -21.91 -19.71
CA GLY A 47 -10.61 -22.21 -18.60
C GLY A 47 -9.99 -22.95 -17.40
N THR A 48 -8.70 -23.28 -17.47
CA THR A 48 -8.00 -24.00 -16.38
C THR A 48 -7.65 -23.04 -15.25
N ARG A 49 -7.94 -23.46 -14.01
CA ARG A 49 -7.60 -22.73 -12.79
C ARG A 49 -6.11 -22.76 -12.54
N ARG A 50 -5.58 -21.63 -12.14
CA ARG A 50 -4.24 -21.46 -11.63
C ARG A 50 -4.28 -20.73 -10.31
N TYR A 51 -3.56 -21.28 -9.34
CA TYR A 51 -3.44 -20.75 -7.99
C TYR A 51 -2.09 -20.05 -7.89
N SER A 52 -2.09 -18.91 -7.22
CA SER A 52 -0.90 -18.15 -6.87
C SER A 52 -0.34 -18.59 -5.52
N ALA A 53 0.85 -18.10 -5.16
CA ALA A 53 1.38 -18.27 -3.80
C ALA A 53 0.45 -17.67 -2.74
N ALA A 54 -0.14 -16.49 -3.02
CA ALA A 54 -1.11 -15.85 -2.14
C ALA A 54 -2.37 -16.71 -1.94
N ASP A 55 -2.84 -17.42 -2.97
CA ASP A 55 -3.95 -18.36 -2.84
C ASP A 55 -3.60 -19.53 -1.89
N LEU A 56 -2.34 -20.01 -1.91
CA LEU A 56 -1.90 -21.09 -1.02
C LEU A 56 -1.83 -20.63 0.43
N GLU A 57 -1.30 -19.44 0.69
CA GLU A 57 -1.33 -18.82 2.02
C GLU A 57 -2.78 -18.66 2.52
N ARG A 58 -3.66 -18.21 1.63
CA ARG A 58 -5.08 -18.07 1.89
C ARG A 58 -5.73 -19.41 2.26
N LEU A 59 -5.41 -20.47 1.53
CA LEU A 59 -5.87 -21.83 1.82
C LEU A 59 -5.39 -22.32 3.18
N SER A 60 -4.12 -22.06 3.54
CA SER A 60 -3.58 -22.42 4.86
C SER A 60 -4.36 -21.77 5.99
N LEU A 61 -4.67 -20.48 5.87
CA LEU A 61 -5.47 -19.76 6.87
C LEU A 61 -6.90 -20.31 6.97
N ILE A 62 -7.54 -20.57 5.83
CA ILE A 62 -8.88 -21.20 5.81
C ILE A 62 -8.84 -22.55 6.53
N GLN A 63 -7.79 -23.36 6.32
CA GLN A 63 -7.62 -24.65 6.99
C GLN A 63 -7.53 -24.50 8.50
N GLU A 64 -6.71 -23.55 8.96
CA GLU A 64 -6.51 -23.29 10.38
C GLU A 64 -7.82 -22.87 11.05
N LEU A 65 -8.52 -21.89 10.48
CA LEU A 65 -9.76 -21.36 11.03
C LEU A 65 -10.88 -22.42 11.03
N THR A 66 -11.00 -23.20 9.95
CA THR A 66 -11.99 -24.30 9.91
C THR A 66 -11.62 -25.43 10.88
N GLY A 67 -10.33 -25.70 11.09
CA GLY A 67 -9.84 -26.63 12.11
C GLY A 67 -10.17 -26.20 13.55
N GLN A 68 -10.30 -24.90 13.79
CA GLN A 68 -10.77 -24.33 15.07
C GLN A 68 -12.31 -24.38 15.23
N GLY A 69 -13.04 -24.93 14.27
CA GLY A 69 -14.50 -25.05 14.29
C GLY A 69 -15.24 -23.81 13.77
N ILE A 70 -14.53 -22.85 13.17
CA ILE A 70 -15.15 -21.68 12.54
C ILE A 70 -15.81 -22.11 11.23
N ASN A 71 -17.09 -21.76 11.06
CA ASN A 71 -17.81 -22.06 9.83
C ASN A 71 -17.34 -21.18 8.66
N ILE A 72 -17.71 -21.56 7.44
CA ILE A 72 -17.27 -20.89 6.20
C ILE A 72 -17.64 -19.40 6.16
N GLU A 73 -18.80 -19.01 6.66
CA GLU A 73 -19.21 -17.59 6.69
C GLU A 73 -18.38 -16.79 7.70
N GLY A 74 -18.07 -17.39 8.85
CA GLY A 74 -17.16 -16.84 9.84
C GLY A 74 -15.75 -16.65 9.28
N VAL A 75 -15.23 -17.68 8.58
CA VAL A 75 -13.94 -17.59 7.89
C VAL A 75 -13.95 -16.42 6.91
N LYS A 76 -14.96 -16.35 6.04
CA LYS A 76 -15.09 -15.27 5.05
C LYS A 76 -15.05 -13.89 5.72
N ARG A 77 -15.81 -13.70 6.80
CA ARG A 77 -15.85 -12.45 7.55
C ARG A 77 -14.48 -12.09 8.15
N ILE A 78 -13.76 -13.07 8.68
CA ILE A 78 -12.39 -12.86 9.18
C ILE A 78 -11.47 -12.41 8.05
N MET A 79 -11.53 -13.05 6.88
CA MET A 79 -10.67 -12.65 5.74
C MET A 79 -10.95 -11.23 5.27
N GLU A 80 -12.22 -10.83 5.23
CA GLU A 80 -12.63 -9.47 4.88
C GLU A 80 -12.08 -8.45 5.88
N LEU A 81 -12.21 -8.74 7.18
CA LEU A 81 -11.68 -7.89 8.25
C LEU A 81 -10.16 -7.78 8.20
N GLU A 82 -9.45 -8.87 7.90
CA GLU A 82 -8.00 -8.82 7.73
C GLU A 82 -7.58 -7.97 6.53
N ALA A 83 -8.33 -8.04 5.42
CA ALA A 83 -8.06 -7.21 4.25
C ALA A 83 -8.26 -5.72 4.57
N GLU A 84 -9.39 -5.36 5.18
CA GLU A 84 -9.68 -4.00 5.63
C GLU A 84 -8.61 -3.50 6.62
N ASN A 85 -8.21 -4.36 7.56
CA ASN A 85 -7.18 -4.04 8.55
C ASN A 85 -5.80 -3.79 7.90
N ARG A 86 -5.42 -4.58 6.89
CA ARG A 86 -4.21 -4.33 6.10
C ARG A 86 -4.27 -2.98 5.37
N GLU A 87 -5.38 -2.69 4.70
CA GLU A 87 -5.58 -1.40 4.00
C GLU A 87 -5.46 -0.21 4.95
N LEU A 88 -6.10 -0.28 6.12
CA LEU A 88 -6.02 0.75 7.15
C LEU A 88 -4.59 0.94 7.68
N HIS A 89 -3.86 -0.15 7.89
CA HIS A 89 -2.46 -0.07 8.29
C HIS A 89 -1.59 0.56 7.20
N ASP A 90 -1.84 0.24 5.93
CA ASP A 90 -1.10 0.78 4.79
C ASP A 90 -1.33 2.28 4.64
N GLU A 91 -2.59 2.73 4.74
CA GLU A 91 -2.92 4.15 4.70
C GLU A 91 -2.34 4.88 5.92
N THR A 92 -2.40 4.27 7.12
CA THR A 92 -1.74 4.84 8.31
C THR A 92 -0.24 5.01 8.10
N ARG A 93 0.46 4.02 7.52
CA ARG A 93 1.89 4.13 7.20
C ARG A 93 2.15 5.25 6.19
N ARG A 94 1.30 5.36 5.16
CA ARG A 94 1.39 6.41 4.14
C ARG A 94 1.20 7.81 4.74
N LEU A 95 0.17 8.01 5.55
CA LEU A 95 -0.12 9.27 6.21
C LEU A 95 0.99 9.68 7.17
N ARG A 96 1.54 8.74 7.95
CA ARG A 96 2.70 9.00 8.82
C ARG A 96 3.93 9.45 8.04
N ARG A 97 4.21 8.84 6.88
CA ARG A 97 5.31 9.28 6.00
C ARG A 97 5.08 10.70 5.48
N ARG A 98 3.86 11.01 5.03
CA ARG A 98 3.50 12.35 4.55
C ARG A 98 3.63 13.41 5.63
N LEU A 99 3.16 13.10 6.84
CA LEU A 99 3.27 14.00 7.99
C LEU A 99 4.73 14.30 8.31
N LYS A 100 5.60 13.27 8.34
CA LYS A 100 7.03 13.43 8.58
C LYS A 100 7.68 14.38 7.56
N VAL A 101 7.44 14.17 6.27
CA VAL A 101 7.97 15.04 5.21
C VAL A 101 7.47 16.47 5.35
N ALA A 102 6.19 16.66 5.64
CA ALA A 102 5.62 18.00 5.84
C ALA A 102 6.22 18.71 7.07
N GLN A 103 6.46 17.98 8.17
CA GLN A 103 7.11 18.50 9.36
C GLN A 103 8.56 18.94 9.09
N GLU A 104 9.35 18.11 8.39
CA GLU A 104 10.73 18.44 8.01
C GLU A 104 10.81 19.68 7.10
N ALA A 105 9.88 19.78 6.13
CA ALA A 105 9.76 20.95 5.27
C ALA A 105 9.39 22.22 6.07
N ALA A 106 8.47 22.11 7.02
CA ALA A 106 8.07 23.23 7.88
C ALA A 106 9.23 23.73 8.74
N ILE A 107 10.00 22.83 9.37
CA ILE A 107 11.18 23.18 10.16
C ILE A 107 12.20 23.92 9.30
N THR A 108 12.50 23.39 8.12
CA THR A 108 13.46 24.00 7.19
C THR A 108 13.00 25.41 6.76
N ALA A 109 11.71 25.58 6.48
CA ALA A 109 11.14 26.87 6.10
C ALA A 109 11.24 27.88 7.26
N THR A 110 10.95 27.46 8.50
CA THR A 110 11.07 28.33 9.67
C THR A 110 12.52 28.76 9.90
N GLU A 111 13.50 27.87 9.76
CA GLU A 111 14.91 28.20 9.90
C GLU A 111 15.39 29.18 8.83
N ALA A 112 14.96 28.97 7.57
CA ALA A 112 15.29 29.87 6.47
C ALA A 112 14.72 31.29 6.69
N LEU A 113 13.50 31.38 7.22
CA LEU A 113 12.86 32.65 7.58
C LEU A 113 13.63 33.35 8.70
N GLU A 114 14.02 32.62 9.76
CA GLU A 114 14.82 33.19 10.84
C GLU A 114 16.19 33.69 10.38
N ARG A 115 16.89 32.93 9.53
CA ARG A 115 18.16 33.36 8.93
C ARG A 115 17.99 34.66 8.14
N THR A 116 16.95 34.73 7.31
CA THR A 116 16.62 35.93 6.52
C THR A 116 16.32 37.12 7.43
N ARG A 117 15.49 36.92 8.47
CA ARG A 117 15.16 37.95 9.46
C ARG A 117 16.38 38.47 10.21
N ARG A 118 17.33 37.59 10.59
CA ARG A 118 18.59 38.00 11.25
C ARG A 118 19.47 38.84 10.32
N ARG A 119 19.59 38.46 9.04
CA ARG A 119 20.35 39.24 8.03
C ARG A 119 19.76 40.62 7.80
N LEU A 120 18.43 40.74 7.72
CA LEU A 120 17.74 42.03 7.64
C LEU A 120 18.04 42.92 8.86
N ARG A 121 17.96 42.35 10.08
CA ARG A 121 18.26 43.11 11.32
C ARG A 121 19.70 43.61 11.42
N ARG A 122 20.67 42.88 10.84
CA ARG A 122 22.08 43.27 10.82
C ARG A 122 22.43 44.25 9.70
N GLY A 123 21.48 44.68 8.88
CA GLY A 123 21.73 45.59 7.75
C GLY A 123 22.52 44.96 6.61
N GLU A 124 22.67 43.64 6.58
CA GLU A 124 23.50 42.90 5.60
C GLU A 124 22.78 42.68 4.25
N ILE A 125 21.52 43.10 4.13
CA ILE A 125 20.78 43.11 2.88
C ILE A 125 20.61 44.57 2.50
N LEU A 126 21.55 45.08 1.69
CA LEU A 126 21.33 46.29 0.92
C LEU A 126 20.17 46.00 -0.04
N VAL A 127 18.98 46.54 0.27
CA VAL A 127 17.98 46.77 -0.77
C VAL A 127 18.64 47.76 -1.71
N ARG A 128 18.94 47.32 -2.94
CA ARG A 128 19.48 48.17 -3.99
C ARG A 128 18.53 49.36 -4.19
N SER A 129 18.83 50.48 -3.53
CA SER A 129 18.13 51.74 -3.69
C SER A 129 18.64 52.43 -4.94
N ASP A 130 18.33 51.85 -6.10
CA ASP A 130 18.41 52.59 -7.35
C ASP A 130 17.01 53.10 -7.67
N VAL A 131 16.94 54.39 -8.04
CA VAL A 131 15.79 55.13 -8.61
C VAL A 131 14.81 55.70 -7.54
N LEU A 132 14.83 56.99 -7.19
CA LEU A 132 14.66 58.18 -8.04
C LEU A 132 15.50 59.36 -7.52
N ARG A 133 16.50 59.77 -8.33
CA ARG A 133 17.07 61.12 -8.25
C ARG A 133 16.17 62.01 -9.09
N PHE A 134 15.33 62.84 -8.46
CA PHE A 134 14.67 63.94 -9.16
C PHE A 134 15.72 65.05 -9.39
N PRO A 135 15.91 65.54 -10.62
CA PRO A 135 16.79 66.67 -10.87
C PRO A 135 16.20 67.93 -10.26
N ASP A 136 17.04 68.70 -9.55
CA ASP A 136 16.71 70.03 -9.05
C ASP A 136 16.33 70.94 -10.22
N ASN A 137 15.16 71.57 -10.10
CA ASN A 137 14.66 72.54 -11.06
C ASN A 137 14.94 73.95 -10.53
N ILE A 138 15.72 74.70 -11.34
CA ILE A 138 15.98 76.15 -11.35
C ILE A 138 16.99 76.68 -10.33
#